data_AF-A0A0C3BAZ6-F1
#
_entry.id   AF-A0A0C3BAZ6-F1
#
_cell.length_a   1.000
_cell.length_b   1.000
_cell.length_c   1.000
_cell.angle_alpha   90.00
_cell.angle_beta   90.00
_cell.angle_gamma   90.00
#
_symmetry.space_group_name_H-M   'P 1'
#
loop_
_entity.id
_entity.type
_entity.pdbx_description
1 polymer ?
#
loop_
_entity_poly.entity_id
_entity_poly.type
_entity_poly.pdbx_seq_one_letter_code
_entity_poly.pdbx_strand_id
1 'polypeptide(L)'
;MAMSSSTANWHWKTKHVSGWAKEWFTSELAGASKQDGSDTITVERLIGVDGDVEIGQRKSKLITIYDCRITLTWSAEGADNTTIKGTIVIPEVSHENTIDGASDYTYSTTSSTGDSKQIGALLARVKYLLPPLLEERFRAFPQALLDTHGKDITVVVASEGNTPSGSGTVTPARVPPTTAKSSTVPSGSTTAKTSGVINTATVKVSSRFMASAEDLWGLFTDENKISMWSRAPA
;
A
#
# COMPACT_ATOMS: atom_id res chain seq x y z
N MET A 1 6.31 1.78 -35.84
CA MET A 1 7.53 1.09 -35.38
C MET A 1 7.29 0.60 -33.97
N ALA A 2 7.33 -0.72 -33.75
CA ALA A 2 7.26 -1.26 -32.39
C ALA A 2 8.50 -0.78 -31.63
N MET A 3 8.30 -0.19 -30.45
CA MET A 3 9.40 0.21 -29.57
C MET A 3 10.13 -1.06 -29.12
N SER A 4 11.46 -1.05 -29.14
CA SER A 4 12.26 -2.12 -28.54
C SER A 4 11.86 -2.32 -27.06
N SER A 5 11.84 -3.56 -26.59
CA SER A 5 11.53 -3.94 -25.20
C SER A 5 12.36 -3.16 -24.18
N SER A 6 13.60 -2.82 -24.54
CA SER A 6 14.51 -2.00 -23.73
C SER A 6 14.00 -0.55 -23.53
N THR A 7 13.43 0.06 -24.57
CA THR A 7 12.86 1.43 -24.50
C THR A 7 11.52 1.44 -23.78
N ALA A 8 10.70 0.39 -23.96
CA ALA A 8 9.35 0.29 -23.38
C ALA A 8 9.34 0.11 -21.84
N ASN A 9 10.43 -0.39 -21.27
CA ASN A 9 10.59 -0.67 -19.84
C ASN A 9 11.57 0.29 -19.12
N TRP A 10 11.93 1.40 -19.77
CA TRP A 10 12.84 2.40 -19.21
C TRP A 10 12.16 3.37 -18.23
N HIS A 11 10.93 3.76 -18.55
CA HIS A 11 10.13 4.67 -17.72
C HIS A 11 9.57 3.96 -16.49
N TRP A 12 9.42 4.71 -15.40
CA TRP A 12 8.83 4.22 -14.16
C TRP A 12 7.38 3.77 -14.38
N LYS A 13 7.04 2.59 -13.86
CA LYS A 13 5.66 2.08 -13.77
C LYS A 13 5.45 1.56 -12.36
N THR A 14 4.24 1.70 -11.83
CA THR A 14 3.82 1.17 -10.53
C THR A 14 2.52 0.40 -10.69
N LYS A 15 2.38 -0.71 -9.97
CA LYS A 15 1.13 -1.44 -9.78
C LYS A 15 0.92 -1.67 -8.29
N HIS A 16 -0.22 -1.20 -7.78
CA HIS A 16 -0.65 -1.47 -6.41
C HIS A 16 -1.28 -2.85 -6.33
N VAL A 17 -0.86 -3.65 -5.35
CA VAL A 17 -1.27 -5.04 -5.15
C VAL A 17 -1.59 -5.36 -3.68
N SER A 18 -1.90 -4.34 -2.89
CA SER A 18 -2.29 -4.49 -1.48
C SER A 18 -3.45 -5.46 -1.27
N GLY A 19 -4.40 -5.56 -2.21
CA GLY A 19 -5.49 -6.54 -2.15
C GLY A 19 -4.99 -7.99 -2.22
N TRP A 20 -4.13 -8.30 -3.18
CA TRP A 20 -3.50 -9.62 -3.31
C TRP A 20 -2.62 -9.94 -2.11
N ALA A 21 -1.86 -8.97 -1.61
CA ALA A 21 -0.99 -9.18 -0.45
C ALA A 21 -1.79 -9.57 0.80
N LYS A 22 -2.96 -8.93 1.04
CA LYS A 22 -3.86 -9.29 2.15
C LYS A 22 -4.32 -10.74 2.05
N GLU A 23 -4.71 -11.19 0.86
CA GLU A 23 -5.12 -12.58 0.61
C GLU A 23 -3.96 -13.55 0.84
N TRP A 24 -2.78 -13.23 0.29
CA TRP A 24 -1.58 -14.05 0.42
C TRP A 24 -1.16 -14.23 1.89
N PHE A 25 -1.10 -13.14 2.68
CA PHE A 25 -0.79 -13.23 4.10
C PHE A 25 -1.86 -14.02 4.85
N THR A 26 -3.13 -13.90 4.46
CA THR A 26 -4.22 -14.66 5.08
C THR A 26 -4.04 -16.15 4.84
N SER A 27 -3.69 -16.56 3.62
CA SER A 27 -3.49 -17.98 3.29
C SER A 27 -2.23 -18.56 3.92
N GLU A 28 -1.12 -17.82 3.94
CA GLU A 28 0.17 -18.39 4.36
C GLU A 28 0.43 -18.33 5.85
N LEU A 29 -0.18 -17.37 6.55
CA LEU A 29 -0.04 -17.27 8.00
C LEU A 29 -1.11 -18.10 8.72
N ALA A 30 -2.32 -18.24 8.16
CA ALA A 30 -3.37 -19.03 8.81
C ALA A 30 -3.00 -20.51 8.86
N GLY A 31 -3.04 -21.10 10.06
CA GLY A 31 -2.71 -22.51 10.28
C GLY A 31 -1.21 -22.80 10.36
N ALA A 32 -0.32 -21.80 10.24
CA ALA A 32 1.09 -22.00 10.46
C ALA A 32 1.33 -22.46 11.91
N SER A 33 1.94 -23.62 12.09
CA SER A 33 2.21 -24.19 13.41
C SER A 33 3.67 -24.61 13.56
N LYS A 34 4.14 -24.58 14.79
CA LYS A 34 5.48 -25.05 15.17
C LYS A 34 5.39 -25.78 16.49
N GLN A 35 6.00 -26.97 16.53
CA GLN A 35 6.10 -27.78 17.72
C GLN A 35 7.51 -27.64 18.31
N ASP A 36 7.59 -27.45 19.62
CA ASP A 36 8.83 -27.43 20.39
C ASP A 36 8.68 -28.37 21.60
N GLY A 37 9.15 -29.61 21.41
CA GLY A 37 8.95 -30.69 22.38
C GLY A 37 7.47 -31.01 22.60
N SER A 38 6.98 -30.71 23.80
CA SER A 38 5.59 -30.93 24.23
C SER A 38 4.66 -29.76 23.91
N ASP A 39 5.20 -28.62 23.51
CA ASP A 39 4.43 -27.39 23.33
C ASP A 39 4.18 -27.16 21.84
N THR A 40 2.94 -26.84 21.49
CA THR A 40 2.55 -26.56 20.10
C THR A 40 2.04 -25.14 20.01
N ILE A 41 2.59 -24.36 19.09
CA ILE A 41 2.16 -22.98 18.81
C ILE A 41 1.55 -22.97 17.42
N THR A 42 0.38 -22.37 17.31
CA THR A 42 -0.39 -22.28 16.06
C THR A 42 -0.86 -20.86 15.86
N VAL A 43 -0.68 -20.34 14.64
CA VAL A 43 -1.34 -19.12 14.17
C VAL A 43 -2.76 -19.50 13.76
N GLU A 44 -3.75 -18.96 14.49
CA GLU A 44 -5.15 -19.33 14.30
C GLU A 44 -5.74 -18.60 13.11
N ARG A 45 -5.59 -17.27 13.06
CA ARG A 45 -6.05 -16.45 11.93
C ARG A 45 -5.37 -15.08 11.88
N LEU A 46 -5.39 -14.49 10.69
CA LEU A 46 -5.07 -13.09 10.48
C LEU A 46 -6.29 -12.22 10.85
N ILE A 47 -6.08 -11.18 11.66
CA ILE A 47 -7.11 -10.19 11.99
C ILE A 47 -7.15 -9.10 10.93
N GLY A 48 -5.97 -8.64 10.50
CA GLY A 48 -5.88 -7.56 9.53
C GLY A 48 -4.45 -7.31 9.06
N VAL A 49 -4.36 -6.80 7.83
CA VAL A 49 -3.13 -6.27 7.23
C VAL A 49 -3.45 -4.89 6.71
N ASP A 50 -2.78 -3.91 7.30
CA ASP A 50 -2.90 -2.49 6.99
C ASP A 50 -1.57 -2.00 6.45
N GLY A 51 -1.59 -1.41 5.27
CA GLY A 51 -0.37 -0.99 4.60
C GLY A 51 -0.51 -1.05 3.09
N ASP A 52 0.57 -0.64 2.43
CA ASP A 52 0.65 -0.55 0.99
C ASP A 52 1.69 -1.53 0.46
N VAL A 53 1.29 -2.23 -0.61
CA VAL A 53 2.17 -3.15 -1.34
C VAL A 53 2.11 -2.76 -2.80
N GLU A 54 3.26 -2.44 -3.36
CA GLU A 54 3.39 -2.09 -4.76
C GLU A 54 4.60 -2.75 -5.41
N ILE A 55 4.44 -3.01 -6.70
CA ILE A 55 5.51 -3.44 -7.57
C ILE A 55 5.77 -2.37 -8.61
N GLY A 56 7.01 -1.92 -8.67
CA GLY A 56 7.53 -0.96 -9.62
C GLY A 56 8.39 -1.62 -10.69
N GLN A 57 8.49 -0.99 -11.85
CA GLN A 57 9.50 -1.31 -12.85
C GLN A 57 10.25 -0.04 -13.24
N ARG A 58 11.59 -0.12 -13.21
CA ARG A 58 12.46 0.96 -13.67
C ARG A 58 13.69 0.38 -14.35
N LYS A 59 14.04 0.91 -15.53
CA LYS A 59 15.22 0.46 -16.30
C LYS A 59 15.26 -1.07 -16.45
N SER A 60 14.11 -1.68 -16.76
CA SER A 60 13.93 -3.15 -16.87
C SER A 60 14.20 -3.95 -15.58
N LYS A 61 14.33 -3.30 -14.42
CA LYS A 61 14.40 -3.96 -13.11
C LYS A 61 13.06 -3.85 -12.40
N LEU A 62 12.61 -4.97 -11.84
CA LEU A 62 11.48 -4.99 -10.92
C LEU A 62 11.95 -4.53 -9.54
N ILE A 63 11.13 -3.71 -8.91
CA ILE A 63 11.35 -3.17 -7.57
C ILE A 63 10.07 -3.46 -6.81
N THR A 64 10.17 -4.05 -5.65
CA THR A 64 9.04 -4.23 -4.74
C THR A 64 9.16 -3.18 -3.65
N ILE A 65 8.03 -2.60 -3.24
CA ILE A 65 7.97 -1.67 -2.12
C ILE A 65 6.76 -2.10 -1.30
N TYR A 66 6.98 -2.39 -0.03
CA TYR A 66 5.90 -2.70 0.88
C TYR A 66 6.24 -2.25 2.28
N ASP A 67 5.20 -1.81 2.97
CA ASP A 67 5.21 -1.54 4.40
C ASP A 67 3.82 -1.95 4.91
N CYS A 68 3.79 -2.96 5.77
CA CYS A 68 2.57 -3.57 6.27
C CYS A 68 2.62 -3.74 7.78
N ARG A 69 1.59 -3.24 8.45
CA ARG A 69 1.23 -3.60 9.81
C ARG A 69 0.36 -4.85 9.79
N ILE A 70 0.78 -5.90 10.48
CA ILE A 70 0.10 -7.19 10.53
C ILE A 70 -0.40 -7.46 11.95
N THR A 71 -1.67 -7.84 12.07
CA THR A 71 -2.27 -8.28 13.33
C THR A 71 -2.87 -9.68 13.16
N LEU A 72 -2.50 -10.62 14.04
CA LEU A 72 -2.97 -12.01 13.99
C LEU A 72 -3.27 -12.57 15.38
N THR A 73 -4.13 -13.59 15.45
CA THR A 73 -4.35 -14.38 16.67
C THR A 73 -3.54 -15.66 16.63
N TRP A 74 -3.05 -16.05 17.80
CA TRP A 74 -2.28 -17.27 17.99
C TRP A 74 -2.83 -18.04 19.19
N SER A 75 -2.62 -19.35 19.17
CA SER A 75 -2.90 -20.25 20.28
C SER A 75 -1.68 -21.10 20.56
N ALA A 76 -1.40 -21.35 21.84
CA ALA A 76 -0.36 -22.28 22.25
C ALA A 76 -0.93 -23.30 23.22
N GLU A 77 -0.55 -24.56 23.02
CA GLU A 77 -0.92 -25.69 23.86
C GLU A 77 0.36 -26.21 24.51
N GLY A 78 0.40 -26.20 25.85
CA GLY A 78 1.51 -26.75 26.62
C GLY A 78 1.25 -28.17 27.11
N ALA A 79 2.32 -28.85 27.55
CA ALA A 79 2.30 -30.23 28.06
C ALA A 79 1.19 -30.54 29.09
N ASP A 80 0.79 -29.55 29.89
CA ASP A 80 -0.17 -29.69 30.99
C ASP A 80 -1.64 -29.57 30.53
N ASN A 81 -1.95 -29.78 29.23
CA ASN A 81 -3.24 -29.43 28.60
C ASN A 81 -3.63 -27.95 28.79
N THR A 82 -2.66 -27.09 29.05
CA THR A 82 -2.90 -25.65 29.22
C THR A 82 -2.92 -24.99 27.86
N THR A 83 -4.09 -24.52 27.45
CA THR A 83 -4.26 -23.73 26.23
C THR A 83 -4.27 -22.24 26.55
N ILE A 84 -3.39 -21.50 25.89
CA ILE A 84 -3.38 -20.04 25.93
C ILE A 84 -3.69 -19.48 24.55
N LYS A 85 -4.43 -18.38 24.51
CA LYS A 85 -4.70 -17.63 23.29
C LYS A 85 -4.25 -16.20 23.46
N GLY A 86 -3.88 -15.59 22.35
CA GLY A 86 -3.43 -14.22 22.34
C GLY A 86 -3.47 -13.59 20.96
N THR A 87 -3.10 -12.33 20.94
CA THR A 87 -2.93 -11.54 19.73
C THR A 87 -1.48 -11.11 19.64
N ILE A 88 -0.96 -11.04 18.42
CA ILE A 88 0.34 -10.43 18.15
C ILE A 88 0.15 -9.36 17.07
N VAL A 89 0.80 -8.23 17.30
CA VAL A 89 0.86 -7.10 16.39
C VAL A 89 2.30 -6.93 15.96
N ILE A 90 2.54 -7.00 14.66
CA ILE A 90 3.78 -6.60 14.01
C ILE A 90 3.53 -5.21 13.41
N PRO A 91 4.12 -4.13 13.96
CA PRO A 91 3.83 -2.78 13.53
C PRO A 91 4.36 -2.50 12.11
N GLU A 92 5.45 -3.15 11.73
CA GLU A 92 6.13 -2.92 10.45
C GLU A 92 6.67 -4.25 9.91
N VAL A 93 6.26 -4.58 8.70
CA VAL A 93 6.81 -5.63 7.84
C VAL A 93 7.17 -4.93 6.53
N SER A 94 8.45 -4.63 6.36
CA SER A 94 8.96 -3.87 5.21
C SER A 94 10.19 -4.56 4.59
N HIS A 95 10.68 -4.02 3.47
CA HIS A 95 11.91 -4.49 2.83
C HIS A 95 13.12 -4.42 3.75
N GLU A 96 13.20 -3.37 4.56
CA GLU A 96 14.32 -3.11 5.48
C GLU A 96 14.43 -4.25 6.50
N ASN A 97 13.30 -4.73 7.01
CA ASN A 97 13.26 -5.86 7.95
C ASN A 97 13.47 -7.21 7.25
N THR A 98 12.88 -7.39 6.07
CA THR A 98 12.73 -8.72 5.45
C THR A 98 13.91 -9.12 4.56
N ILE A 99 14.46 -8.16 3.80
CA ILE A 99 15.49 -8.41 2.79
C ILE A 99 16.82 -7.84 3.24
N ASP A 100 16.84 -6.59 3.69
CA ASP A 100 18.09 -5.88 4.00
C ASP A 100 18.61 -6.21 5.40
N GLY A 101 17.74 -6.67 6.30
CA GLY A 101 18.09 -6.97 7.69
C GLY A 101 18.59 -5.73 8.44
N ALA A 102 18.23 -4.54 7.95
CA ALA A 102 18.67 -3.27 8.52
C ALA A 102 17.93 -2.94 9.84
N SER A 103 16.80 -3.60 10.09
CA SER A 103 16.00 -3.43 11.31
C SER A 103 15.32 -4.74 11.73
N ASP A 104 15.32 -5.03 13.03
CA ASP A 104 14.64 -6.20 13.57
C ASP A 104 13.12 -6.02 13.59
N TYR A 105 12.38 -7.12 13.42
CA TYR A 105 10.94 -7.11 13.60
C TYR A 105 10.58 -6.86 15.06
N THR A 106 9.64 -5.93 15.28
CA THR A 106 9.08 -5.69 16.61
C THR A 106 7.79 -6.49 16.79
N TYR A 107 7.67 -7.20 17.91
CA TYR A 107 6.52 -8.04 18.20
C TYR A 107 5.82 -7.60 19.49
N SER A 108 4.58 -7.12 19.37
CA SER A 108 3.74 -6.82 20.54
C SER A 108 2.75 -7.95 20.76
N THR A 109 3.01 -8.78 21.79
CA THR A 109 2.19 -9.96 22.12
C THR A 109 1.31 -9.68 23.34
N THR A 110 0.02 -9.93 23.22
CA THR A 110 -0.96 -9.89 24.32
C THR A 110 -1.56 -11.27 24.53
N SER A 111 -1.77 -11.66 25.79
CA SER A 111 -2.46 -12.90 26.15
C SER A 111 -3.85 -12.60 26.71
N SER A 112 -4.83 -13.43 26.36
CA SER A 112 -6.20 -13.32 26.88
C SER A 112 -6.44 -14.19 28.12
N THR A 113 -5.51 -15.09 28.45
CA THR A 113 -5.59 -16.01 29.59
C THR A 113 -4.74 -15.49 30.75
N GLY A 114 -5.26 -15.59 31.99
CA GLY A 114 -4.72 -14.92 33.19
C GLY A 114 -3.31 -15.33 33.65
N ASP A 115 -2.79 -14.63 34.65
CA ASP A 115 -1.43 -14.77 35.16
C ASP A 115 -1.26 -15.96 36.11
N SER A 116 -0.99 -17.15 35.57
CA SER A 116 -0.39 -18.26 36.32
C SER A 116 1.08 -18.42 35.97
N LYS A 117 1.89 -18.98 36.88
CA LYS A 117 3.32 -19.22 36.64
C LYS A 117 3.58 -20.11 35.41
N GLN A 118 2.68 -21.06 35.15
CA GLN A 118 2.72 -21.96 33.99
C GLN A 118 2.37 -21.21 32.69
N ILE A 119 1.38 -20.33 32.73
CA ILE A 119 0.99 -19.48 31.58
C ILE A 119 2.12 -18.51 31.23
N GLY A 120 2.78 -17.92 32.23
CA GLY A 120 3.93 -17.04 32.01
C GLY A 120 5.10 -17.74 31.34
N ALA A 121 5.39 -18.99 31.71
CA ALA A 121 6.44 -19.81 31.08
C ALA A 121 6.09 -20.17 29.62
N LEU A 122 4.84 -20.55 29.36
CA LEU A 122 4.37 -20.85 28.00
C LEU A 122 4.38 -19.58 27.12
N LEU A 123 3.97 -18.43 27.65
CA LEU A 123 4.01 -17.15 26.94
C LEU A 123 5.45 -16.74 26.58
N ALA A 124 6.42 -16.98 27.47
CA ALA A 124 7.83 -16.73 27.18
C ALA A 124 8.33 -17.60 26.02
N ARG A 125 7.91 -18.87 25.97
CA ARG A 125 8.21 -19.77 24.84
C ARG A 125 7.55 -19.31 23.55
N VAL A 126 6.30 -18.86 23.61
CA VAL A 126 5.61 -18.27 22.44
C VAL A 126 6.36 -17.08 21.88
N LYS A 127 6.81 -16.16 22.74
CA LYS A 127 7.59 -14.98 22.32
C LYS A 127 8.91 -15.34 21.65
N TYR A 128 9.46 -16.52 21.93
CA TYR A 128 10.70 -17.00 21.31
C TYR A 128 10.46 -17.78 20.01
N LEU A 129 9.40 -18.59 19.95
CA LEU A 129 9.13 -19.52 18.84
C LEU A 129 8.29 -18.92 17.72
N LEU A 130 7.45 -17.94 18.03
CA LEU A 130 6.54 -17.32 17.07
C LEU A 130 7.28 -16.40 16.06
N PRO A 131 8.25 -15.55 16.47
CA PRO A 131 9.03 -14.75 15.52
C PRO A 131 9.70 -15.55 14.39
N PRO A 132 10.50 -16.61 14.65
CA PRO A 132 11.17 -17.32 13.57
C PRO A 132 10.19 -18.04 12.63
N LEU A 133 9.01 -18.44 13.12
CA LEU A 133 7.95 -19.01 12.29
C LEU A 133 7.38 -17.97 11.31
N LEU A 134 7.12 -16.75 11.79
CA LEU A 134 6.59 -15.65 10.97
C LEU A 134 7.62 -15.14 9.97
N GLU A 135 8.88 -14.98 10.40
CA GLU A 135 9.94 -14.50 9.51
C GLU A 135 10.23 -15.45 8.35
N GLU A 136 10.11 -16.76 8.55
CA GLU A 136 10.23 -17.74 7.46
C GLU A 136 9.19 -17.46 6.36
N ARG A 137 7.95 -17.13 6.75
CA ARG A 137 6.88 -16.77 5.81
C ARG A 137 7.10 -15.38 5.22
N PHE A 138 7.54 -14.40 6.00
CA PHE A 138 7.84 -13.06 5.48
C PHE A 138 8.96 -13.08 4.45
N ARG A 139 10.01 -13.89 4.65
CA ARG A 139 11.11 -14.06 3.67
C ARG A 139 10.65 -14.62 2.32
N ALA A 140 9.55 -15.39 2.28
CA ALA A 140 8.98 -15.92 1.04
C ALA A 140 8.11 -14.90 0.28
N PHE A 141 7.58 -13.88 0.96
CA PHE A 141 6.63 -12.92 0.39
C PHE A 141 7.17 -12.13 -0.82
N PRO A 142 8.39 -11.57 -0.81
CA PRO A 142 8.91 -10.82 -1.95
C PRO A 142 9.04 -11.67 -3.22
N GLN A 143 9.44 -12.95 -3.07
CA GLN A 143 9.55 -13.84 -4.23
C GLN A 143 8.16 -14.18 -4.79
N ALA A 144 7.20 -14.50 -3.92
CA ALA A 144 5.82 -14.75 -4.35
C ALA A 144 5.19 -13.54 -5.08
N LEU A 145 5.50 -12.32 -4.60
CA LEU A 145 5.06 -11.07 -5.18
C LEU A 145 5.63 -10.87 -6.60
N LEU A 146 6.92 -11.15 -6.78
CA LEU A 146 7.59 -11.06 -8.08
C LEU A 146 7.09 -12.14 -9.06
N ASP A 147 6.90 -13.37 -8.60
CA ASP A 147 6.45 -14.48 -9.46
C ASP A 147 5.03 -14.26 -9.98
N THR A 148 4.16 -13.71 -9.13
CA THR A 148 2.75 -13.47 -9.46
C THR A 148 2.56 -12.22 -10.31
N HIS A 149 3.21 -11.11 -9.95
CA HIS A 149 2.93 -9.79 -10.55
C HIS A 149 4.08 -9.18 -11.35
N GLY A 150 5.28 -9.77 -11.32
CA GLY A 150 6.44 -9.25 -12.06
C GLY A 150 6.28 -9.32 -13.58
N LYS A 151 5.50 -10.30 -14.07
CA LYS A 151 5.19 -10.44 -15.50
C LYS A 151 4.16 -9.42 -15.97
N ASP A 152 3.22 -9.04 -15.10
CA ASP A 152 2.13 -8.11 -15.44
C ASP A 152 2.62 -6.70 -15.78
N ILE A 153 3.72 -6.28 -15.16
CA ILE A 153 4.29 -4.93 -15.35
C ILE A 153 5.32 -4.87 -16.49
N THR A 154 5.90 -6.03 -16.85
CA THR A 154 6.96 -6.12 -17.85
C THR A 154 6.38 -6.22 -19.25
N VAL A 155 6.66 -5.24 -20.10
CA VAL A 155 6.23 -5.31 -21.51
C VAL A 155 7.20 -6.22 -22.27
N VAL A 156 6.73 -7.42 -22.58
CA VAL A 156 7.40 -8.32 -23.53
C VAL A 156 6.81 -8.06 -24.90
N VAL A 157 7.50 -7.30 -25.74
CA VAL A 157 7.17 -7.24 -27.16
C VAL A 157 7.63 -8.53 -27.82
N ALA A 158 6.72 -9.50 -27.96
CA ALA A 158 6.97 -10.65 -28.81
C ALA A 158 7.14 -10.15 -30.25
N SER A 159 8.29 -10.43 -30.84
CA SER A 159 8.45 -10.38 -32.28
C SER A 159 7.46 -11.35 -32.91
N GLU A 160 6.62 -10.82 -33.80
CA GLU A 160 5.68 -11.53 -34.68
C GLU A 160 4.32 -11.93 -34.08
N GLY A 161 3.32 -11.06 -34.34
CA GLY A 161 2.00 -11.50 -34.79
C GLY A 161 1.07 -12.19 -33.78
N ASN A 162 0.74 -11.56 -32.64
CA ASN A 162 -0.58 -11.77 -32.04
C ASN A 162 -0.98 -10.59 -31.13
N THR A 163 -2.02 -9.87 -31.50
CA THR A 163 -2.70 -8.86 -30.67
C THR A 163 -3.40 -9.50 -29.48
N PRO A 164 -3.18 -9.02 -28.24
CA PRO A 164 -4.21 -9.06 -27.22
C PRO A 164 -5.06 -7.78 -27.34
N SER A 165 -6.36 -7.99 -27.51
CA SER A 165 -7.37 -6.94 -27.42
C SER A 165 -7.51 -6.46 -25.97
N GLY A 166 -7.54 -5.14 -25.77
CA GLY A 166 -8.29 -4.49 -24.69
C GLY A 166 -7.55 -4.19 -23.38
N SER A 167 -6.99 -3.00 -23.25
CA SER A 167 -7.36 -2.06 -22.19
C SER A 167 -6.83 -0.66 -22.53
N GLY A 168 -7.74 0.31 -22.56
CA GLY A 168 -7.59 1.58 -23.25
C GLY A 168 -6.59 2.55 -22.61
N THR A 169 -5.65 3.04 -23.42
CA THR A 169 -5.02 4.35 -23.19
C THR A 169 -5.87 5.39 -23.92
N VAL A 170 -6.67 6.16 -23.19
CA VAL A 170 -7.34 7.34 -23.73
C VAL A 170 -6.29 8.44 -23.96
N THR A 171 -5.92 8.62 -25.21
CA THR A 171 -5.28 9.86 -25.68
C THR A 171 -6.38 10.92 -25.75
N PRO A 172 -6.25 12.12 -25.15
CA PRO A 172 -7.29 13.14 -25.29
C PRO A 172 -7.19 13.75 -26.69
N ALA A 173 -8.06 13.30 -27.59
CA ALA A 173 -8.34 13.99 -28.84
C ALA A 173 -9.25 15.20 -28.56
N ARG A 174 -8.78 16.36 -29.02
CA ARG A 174 -9.50 17.64 -29.10
C ARG A 174 -10.87 17.45 -29.77
N VAL A 175 -11.94 17.85 -29.09
CA VAL A 175 -13.29 18.00 -29.68
C VAL A 175 -13.89 19.37 -29.36
N PRO A 176 -14.68 19.95 -30.29
CA PRO A 176 -15.17 21.33 -30.28
C PRO A 176 -16.38 21.54 -29.34
N PRO A 177 -16.76 22.79 -29.03
CA PRO A 177 -17.74 23.07 -27.98
C PRO A 177 -19.16 23.02 -28.53
N THR A 178 -20.08 22.35 -27.83
CA THR A 178 -21.50 22.71 -27.87
C THR A 178 -22.26 22.17 -26.65
N THR A 179 -22.67 23.12 -25.81
CA THR A 179 -23.91 23.23 -25.03
C THR A 179 -24.67 21.95 -24.64
N ALA A 180 -24.75 21.70 -23.33
CA ALA A 180 -25.82 20.87 -22.75
C ALA A 180 -26.52 21.60 -21.60
N LYS A 181 -27.85 21.54 -21.66
CA LYS A 181 -28.83 22.13 -20.75
C LYS A 181 -29.05 21.25 -19.51
N SER A 182 -29.57 21.93 -18.50
CA SER A 182 -29.98 21.55 -17.13
C SER A 182 -31.10 20.51 -17.00
N SER A 183 -31.09 19.77 -15.87
CA SER A 183 -32.23 19.42 -14.98
C SER A 183 -31.80 18.29 -14.00
N THR A 184 -32.09 18.18 -12.68
CA THR A 184 -33.01 18.89 -11.75
C THR A 184 -32.86 18.35 -10.28
N VAL A 185 -33.00 19.26 -9.29
CA VAL A 185 -33.66 19.20 -7.93
C VAL A 185 -33.10 18.40 -6.72
N PRO A 186 -33.46 18.69 -5.42
CA PRO A 186 -34.15 19.86 -4.82
C PRO A 186 -33.58 20.46 -3.48
N SER A 187 -33.99 21.72 -3.24
CA SER A 187 -34.53 22.37 -2.01
C SER A 187 -33.72 22.66 -0.71
N GLY A 188 -33.68 23.95 -0.38
CA GLY A 188 -33.47 24.54 0.95
C GLY A 188 -33.51 26.09 0.89
N SER A 189 -34.57 26.71 1.42
CA SER A 189 -34.95 28.15 1.44
C SER A 189 -33.91 29.09 2.07
N THR A 190 -33.79 30.40 1.75
CA THR A 190 -34.77 31.48 2.02
C THR A 190 -34.35 32.80 1.33
N THR A 191 -35.36 33.61 1.00
CA THR A 191 -35.43 34.90 0.30
C THR A 191 -34.60 36.07 0.85
N ALA A 192 -33.97 36.87 -0.03
CA ALA A 192 -34.05 38.34 -0.08
C ALA A 192 -33.26 38.88 -1.29
N LYS A 193 -33.92 39.68 -2.15
CA LYS A 193 -33.29 40.43 -3.24
C LYS A 193 -33.01 41.86 -2.78
N THR A 194 -31.77 42.32 -2.95
CA THR A 194 -31.45 43.74 -3.13
C THR A 194 -30.34 43.88 -4.18
N SER A 195 -30.63 44.71 -5.18
CA SER A 195 -29.81 45.33 -6.24
C SER A 195 -28.31 44.99 -6.31
N GLY A 196 -27.90 44.41 -7.45
CA GLY A 196 -26.54 44.52 -8.00
C GLY A 196 -25.55 43.44 -7.55
N VAL A 197 -25.94 42.17 -7.52
CA VAL A 197 -25.09 41.09 -6.99
C VAL A 197 -24.52 40.24 -8.12
N ILE A 198 -23.23 40.40 -8.39
CA ILE A 198 -22.44 39.45 -9.20
C ILE A 198 -22.42 38.12 -8.43
N ASN A 199 -22.72 36.99 -9.07
CA ASN A 199 -22.57 35.67 -8.46
C ASN A 199 -21.09 35.45 -8.10
N THR A 200 -20.73 35.62 -6.83
CA THR A 200 -19.39 35.34 -6.32
C THR A 200 -19.40 34.05 -5.52
N ALA A 201 -18.42 33.19 -5.81
CA ALA A 201 -18.13 32.00 -5.02
C ALA A 201 -16.79 32.20 -4.31
N THR A 202 -16.73 31.93 -3.01
CA THR A 202 -15.47 31.99 -2.26
C THR A 202 -14.70 30.70 -2.50
N VAL A 203 -13.56 30.79 -3.18
CA VAL A 203 -12.63 29.66 -3.35
C VAL A 203 -11.53 29.76 -2.31
N LYS A 204 -11.37 28.72 -1.49
CA LYS A 204 -10.26 28.60 -0.54
C LYS A 204 -9.39 27.42 -0.95
N VAL A 205 -8.11 27.67 -1.16
CA VAL A 205 -7.10 26.66 -1.45
C VAL A 205 -6.01 26.76 -0.41
N SER A 206 -5.64 25.63 0.19
CA SER A 206 -4.52 25.51 1.12
C SER A 206 -3.55 24.47 0.58
N SER A 207 -2.25 24.74 0.65
CA SER A 207 -1.21 23.83 0.18
C SER A 207 0.05 24.01 1.03
N ARG A 208 0.76 22.92 1.28
CA ARG A 208 2.01 22.90 2.04
C ARG A 208 3.17 22.66 1.09
N PHE A 209 4.11 23.59 1.06
CA PHE A 209 5.29 23.51 0.21
C PHE A 209 6.53 23.23 1.06
N MET A 210 7.44 22.41 0.52
CA MET A 210 8.78 22.19 1.09
C MET A 210 9.76 23.22 0.50
N ALA A 211 9.40 24.50 0.56
CA ALA A 211 10.19 25.63 0.06
C ALA A 211 10.20 26.75 1.11
N SER A 212 11.22 27.60 1.07
CA SER A 212 11.28 28.77 1.95
C SER A 212 10.20 29.79 1.57
N ALA A 213 9.86 30.68 2.51
CA ALA A 213 8.89 31.75 2.23
C ALA A 213 9.42 32.72 1.15
N GLU A 214 10.72 32.96 1.09
CA GLU A 214 11.36 33.84 0.10
C GLU A 214 11.30 33.25 -1.32
N ASP A 215 11.55 31.93 -1.46
CA ASP A 215 11.46 31.26 -2.75
C ASP A 215 10.03 31.27 -3.30
N LEU A 216 9.04 31.03 -2.43
CA LEU A 216 7.62 31.09 -2.80
C LEU A 216 7.21 32.50 -3.19
N TRP A 217 7.63 33.52 -2.42
CA TRP A 217 7.39 34.91 -2.75
C TRP A 217 7.95 35.25 -4.13
N GLY A 218 9.22 34.93 -4.37
CA GLY A 218 9.87 35.15 -5.67
C GLY A 218 9.17 34.41 -6.81
N LEU A 219 8.69 33.18 -6.60
CA LEU A 219 7.96 32.43 -7.62
C LEU A 219 6.62 33.09 -8.02
N PHE A 220 5.95 33.73 -7.07
CA PHE A 220 4.65 34.38 -7.30
C PHE A 220 4.76 35.84 -7.76
N THR A 221 5.86 36.54 -7.48
CA THR A 221 5.99 37.97 -7.78
C THR A 221 6.98 38.30 -8.90
N ASP A 222 7.93 37.42 -9.21
CA ASP A 222 8.91 37.67 -10.29
C ASP A 222 8.26 37.41 -11.66
N GLU A 223 8.12 38.47 -12.45
CA GLU A 223 7.54 38.48 -13.78
C GLU A 223 8.14 37.40 -14.71
N ASN A 224 9.45 37.16 -14.60
CA ASN A 224 10.13 36.16 -15.42
C ASN A 224 9.74 34.72 -15.04
N LYS A 225 9.26 34.48 -13.82
CA LYS A 225 8.92 33.15 -13.28
C LYS A 225 7.43 32.83 -13.37
N ILE A 226 6.58 33.85 -13.46
CA ILE A 226 5.12 33.68 -13.57
C ILE A 226 4.74 32.84 -14.79
N SER A 227 5.39 33.10 -15.94
CA SER A 227 5.12 32.36 -17.18
C SER A 227 5.45 30.86 -17.09
N MET A 228 6.33 30.45 -16.16
CA MET A 228 6.72 29.05 -15.97
C MET A 228 5.58 28.19 -15.38
N TRP A 229 4.64 28.80 -14.66
CA TRP A 229 3.57 28.07 -13.98
C TRP A 229 2.15 28.53 -14.34
N SER A 230 1.97 29.72 -14.91
CA SER A 230 0.63 30.26 -15.21
C SER A 230 0.09 29.89 -16.61
N ARG A 231 0.88 29.27 -17.49
CA ARG A 231 0.55 29.02 -18.92
C ARG A 231 0.12 30.27 -19.70
N ALA A 232 0.29 31.46 -19.13
CA ALA A 232 0.00 32.76 -19.73
C ALA A 232 1.31 33.55 -19.89
N PRO A 233 1.46 34.35 -20.96
CA PRO A 233 2.56 35.31 -21.03
C PRO A 233 2.41 36.31 -19.86
N ALA A 234 3.55 36.70 -19.29
CA ALA A 234 3.61 37.72 -18.24
C ALA A 234 3.17 39.09 -18.79
#